data_AF-A0A0F2LA16-F1
#
_entry.id   AF-A0A0F2LA16-F1
#
_cell.length_a   1.000
_cell.length_b   1.000
_cell.length_c   1.000
_cell.angle_alpha   90.00
_cell.angle_beta   90.00
_cell.angle_gamma   90.00
#
_symmetry.space_group_name_H-M   'P 1'
#
loop_
_entity.id
_entity.type
_entity.pdbx_description
1 polymer ?
#
loop_
_entity_poly.entity_id
_entity_poly.type
_entity_poly.pdbx_seq_one_letter_code
_entity_poly.pdbx_strand_id
1 'polypeptide(L)'
;MIKISTLEGLDLFRMNVKSVVILPIESFEALMSNDMRIKIMNMLSRGPMTVTSIAQELGVLKGIVHRHVKMLEDFGWVRQLNNEEVRAIGLSREANRIYYVPSAIVYLGFKLDVNGNSMRILIPANYGAFIDMKAHRFIMLTPTSNTHECRNVCPSHDICLDWVKKTGKQYHVNVDEDDAARALISLYTQLILKEFRMYMISNMMMLDSPRLNSIFLKHAGLTF
;
A
#
# COMPACT_ATOMS: atom_id res chain seq x y z
N MET A 1 0.64 4.87 9.25
CA MET A 1 -0.30 4.29 8.28
C MET A 1 -1.62 5.00 8.50
N ILE A 2 -2.13 5.70 7.49
CA ILE A 2 -3.50 6.21 7.57
C ILE A 2 -4.41 5.05 7.14
N LYS A 3 -5.12 4.45 8.09
CA LYS A 3 -6.17 3.49 7.77
C LYS A 3 -7.46 4.27 7.59
N ILE A 4 -8.05 4.22 6.39
CA ILE A 4 -9.40 4.70 6.18
C ILE A 4 -10.33 3.59 6.69
N SER A 5 -10.64 3.62 7.99
CA SER A 5 -11.65 2.73 8.57
C SER A 5 -13.03 3.24 8.20
N THR A 6 -13.72 2.44 7.41
CA THR A 6 -15.09 2.69 6.99
C THR A 6 -16.03 2.44 8.17
N LEU A 7 -16.49 3.48 8.86
CA LEU A 7 -17.79 3.39 9.53
C LEU A 7 -18.85 3.25 8.42
N GLU A 8 -19.78 2.32 8.61
CA GLU A 8 -20.84 1.91 7.69
C GLU A 8 -21.33 3.07 6.79
N GLY A 9 -21.01 3.02 5.49
CA GLY A 9 -21.36 4.11 4.55
C GLY A 9 -20.57 4.18 3.24
N LEU A 10 -19.53 3.36 3.07
CA LEU A 10 -18.63 3.38 1.90
C LEU A 10 -19.11 2.51 0.72
N ASP A 11 -20.33 2.77 0.22
CA ASP A 11 -20.88 2.09 -0.97
C ASP A 11 -20.96 2.97 -2.24
N LEU A 12 -20.43 4.20 -2.21
CA LEU A 12 -20.48 5.12 -3.36
C LEU A 12 -19.47 4.77 -4.47
N PHE A 13 -18.42 4.00 -4.15
CA PHE A 13 -17.48 3.45 -5.14
C PHE A 13 -17.46 1.93 -5.00
N ARG A 14 -17.85 1.20 -6.06
CA ARG A 14 -17.70 -0.27 -6.12
C ARG A 14 -16.24 -0.74 -6.13
N MET A 15 -15.27 0.18 -6.13
CA MET A 15 -13.87 -0.13 -5.88
C MET A 15 -13.65 -0.26 -4.38
N ASN A 16 -13.19 -1.44 -3.95
CA ASN A 16 -12.89 -1.71 -2.56
C ASN A 16 -11.72 -0.84 -2.09
N VAL A 17 -12.02 0.34 -1.54
CA VAL A 17 -11.01 1.27 -0.99
C VAL A 17 -10.26 0.62 0.19
N LYS A 18 -10.80 -0.45 0.80
CA LYS A 18 -10.08 -1.27 1.79
C LYS A 18 -8.88 -2.02 1.19
N SER A 19 -8.77 -2.08 -0.14
CA SER A 19 -7.64 -2.62 -0.88
C SER A 19 -6.55 -1.58 -1.17
N VAL A 20 -6.72 -0.33 -0.73
CA VAL A 20 -5.75 0.76 -0.88
C VAL A 20 -5.26 1.21 0.50
N VAL A 21 -3.94 1.34 0.65
CA VAL A 21 -3.33 1.93 1.85
C VAL A 21 -2.45 3.11 1.45
N ILE A 22 -2.49 4.17 2.25
CA ILE A 22 -1.64 5.35 2.05
C ILE A 22 -0.54 5.33 3.11
N LEU A 23 0.71 5.26 2.64
CA LEU A 23 1.91 5.16 3.47
C LEU A 23 2.75 6.44 3.32
N PRO A 24 3.44 6.87 4.40
CA PRO A 24 4.44 7.93 4.28
C PRO A 24 5.50 7.54 3.26
N ILE A 25 6.00 8.50 2.47
CA ILE A 25 7.06 8.26 1.46
C ILE A 25 8.29 7.58 2.08
N GLU A 26 8.62 7.87 3.33
CA GLU A 26 9.73 7.24 4.07
C GLU A 26 9.56 5.72 4.18
N SER A 27 8.33 5.21 4.08
CA SER A 27 8.04 3.76 4.08
C SER A 27 8.45 3.12 2.75
N PHE A 28 8.34 3.84 1.63
CA PHE A 28 8.85 3.41 0.32
C PHE A 28 10.37 3.44 0.29
N GLU A 29 10.99 4.51 0.80
CA GLU A 29 12.46 4.59 0.92
C GLU A 29 13.02 3.49 1.83
N ALA A 30 12.32 3.22 2.95
CA ALA A 30 12.65 2.09 3.79
C ALA A 30 12.53 0.77 3.04
N LEU A 31 11.47 0.53 2.26
CA LEU A 31 11.35 -0.69 1.45
C LEU A 31 12.54 -0.84 0.48
N MET A 32 12.87 0.22 -0.26
CA MET A 32 13.90 0.23 -1.30
C MET A 32 15.33 0.11 -0.79
N SER A 33 15.62 0.60 0.41
CA SER A 33 16.98 0.54 0.98
C SER A 33 17.47 -0.87 1.31
N ASN A 34 16.68 -1.93 1.06
CA ASN A 34 17.13 -3.31 1.24
C ASN A 34 16.38 -4.30 0.33
N ASP A 35 17.11 -4.96 -0.56
CA ASP A 35 16.56 -5.94 -1.51
C ASP A 35 15.82 -7.11 -0.86
N MET A 36 16.19 -7.51 0.37
CA MET A 36 15.49 -8.57 1.11
C MET A 36 14.02 -8.21 1.31
N ARG A 37 13.71 -6.95 1.59
CA ARG A 37 12.34 -6.49 1.81
C ARG A 37 11.53 -6.54 0.52
N ILE A 38 12.12 -6.16 -0.61
CA ILE A 38 11.47 -6.26 -1.94
C ILE A 38 11.23 -7.73 -2.31
N LYS A 39 12.20 -8.63 -2.04
CA LYS A 39 12.04 -10.07 -2.25
C LYS A 39 10.91 -10.64 -1.41
N ILE A 40 10.84 -10.27 -0.12
CA ILE A 40 9.76 -10.68 0.78
C ILE A 40 8.40 -10.19 0.26
N MET A 41 8.26 -8.93 -0.15
CA MET A 41 7.01 -8.41 -0.73
C MET A 41 6.61 -9.16 -2.00
N ASN A 42 7.56 -9.49 -2.88
CA ASN A 42 7.31 -10.32 -4.06
C ASN A 42 6.85 -11.74 -3.69
N MET A 43 7.44 -12.37 -2.68
CA MET A 43 6.99 -13.69 -2.22
C MET A 43 5.57 -13.63 -1.64
N LEU A 44 5.28 -12.62 -0.82
CA LEU A 44 3.95 -12.40 -0.23
C LEU A 44 2.88 -12.04 -1.27
N SER A 45 3.26 -11.53 -2.44
CA SER A 45 2.33 -11.30 -3.56
C SER A 45 1.78 -12.60 -4.18
N ARG A 46 2.39 -13.75 -3.88
CA ARG A 46 1.93 -15.09 -4.27
C ARG A 46 0.96 -15.69 -3.26
N GLY A 47 0.89 -15.15 -2.05
CA GLY A 47 -0.02 -15.61 -1.00
C GLY A 47 0.57 -15.50 0.41
N PRO A 48 -0.22 -15.90 1.43
CA PRO A 48 0.20 -15.83 2.82
C PRO A 48 1.40 -16.74 3.11
N MET A 49 2.40 -16.23 3.82
CA MET A 49 3.59 -17.01 4.19
C MET A 49 3.98 -16.80 5.64
N THR A 50 4.70 -17.76 6.21
CA THR A 50 5.31 -17.63 7.53
C THR A 50 6.75 -17.16 7.41
N VAL A 51 7.31 -16.60 8.48
CA VAL A 51 8.75 -16.26 8.53
C VAL A 51 9.63 -17.49 8.24
N THR A 52 9.21 -18.68 8.69
CA THR A 52 9.94 -19.93 8.46
C THR A 52 9.97 -20.30 6.97
N SER A 53 8.82 -20.25 6.28
CA SER A 53 8.76 -20.58 4.85
C SER A 53 9.52 -19.56 4.00
N ILE A 54 9.45 -18.28 4.36
CA ILE A 54 10.21 -17.23 3.69
C ILE A 54 11.72 -17.46 3.86
N ALA A 55 12.16 -17.79 5.07
CA ALA A 55 13.58 -18.07 5.36
C ALA A 55 14.10 -19.28 4.57
N GLN A 56 13.29 -20.33 4.45
CA GLN A 56 13.62 -21.51 3.67
C GLN A 56 13.78 -21.20 2.18
N GLU A 57 12.84 -20.46 1.57
CA GLU A 57 12.90 -20.13 0.14
C GLU A 57 14.03 -19.14 -0.18
N LEU A 58 14.40 -18.25 0.75
CA LEU A 58 15.51 -17.31 0.58
C LEU A 58 16.88 -17.90 0.96
N GLY A 59 16.93 -19.09 1.57
CA GLY A 59 18.17 -19.72 2.02
C GLY A 59 18.90 -18.94 3.12
N VAL A 60 18.15 -18.25 4.01
CA VAL A 60 18.71 -17.41 5.08
C VAL A 60 18.18 -17.80 6.45
N LEU A 61 18.84 -17.33 7.52
CA LEU A 61 18.41 -17.59 8.89
C LEU A 61 17.05 -16.95 9.21
N LYS A 62 16.20 -17.68 9.92
CA LYS A 62 14.85 -17.24 10.36
C LYS A 62 14.87 -15.88 11.05
N GLY A 63 15.87 -15.63 11.91
CA GLY A 63 16.01 -14.36 12.63
C GLY A 63 16.28 -13.15 11.74
N ILE A 64 16.93 -13.34 10.59
CA ILE A 64 17.15 -12.28 9.60
C ILE A 64 15.81 -11.90 8.96
N VAL A 65 15.06 -12.89 8.48
CA VAL A 65 13.73 -12.68 7.90
C VAL A 65 12.77 -12.05 8.90
N HIS A 66 12.76 -12.53 10.15
CA HIS A 66 11.91 -11.97 11.20
C HIS A 66 12.12 -10.47 11.36
N ARG A 67 13.38 -9.99 11.38
CA ARG A 67 13.68 -8.55 11.46
C ARG A 67 13.13 -7.77 10.27
N HIS A 68 13.31 -8.28 9.04
CA HIS A 68 12.80 -7.60 7.85
C HIS A 68 11.27 -7.60 7.76
N VAL A 69 10.61 -8.72 8.09
CA VAL A 69 9.15 -8.82 8.15
C VAL A 69 8.60 -7.87 9.22
N LYS A 70 9.25 -7.78 10.39
CA LYS A 70 8.83 -6.86 11.45
C LYS A 70 8.93 -5.40 11.01
N MET A 71 10.03 -5.01 10.36
CA MET A 71 10.14 -3.66 9.78
C MET A 71 9.05 -3.39 8.74
N LEU A 72 8.78 -4.35 7.85
CA LEU A 72 7.70 -4.22 6.86
C LEU A 72 6.33 -4.03 7.53
N GLU A 73 6.07 -4.74 8.62
CA GLU A 73 4.84 -4.62 9.42
C GLU A 73 4.76 -3.22 10.06
N ASP A 74 5.84 -2.75 10.69
CA ASP A 74 5.90 -1.45 11.36
C ASP A 74 5.75 -0.28 10.37
N PHE A 75 6.24 -0.44 9.15
CA PHE A 75 6.02 0.51 8.05
C PHE A 75 4.64 0.36 7.37
N GLY A 76 3.86 -0.65 7.73
CA GLY A 76 2.50 -0.86 7.24
C GLY A 76 2.41 -1.55 5.88
N TRP A 77 3.50 -2.17 5.39
CA TRP A 77 3.50 -2.94 4.14
C TRP A 77 2.84 -4.30 4.28
N VAL A 78 3.04 -4.96 5.42
CA VAL A 78 2.49 -6.29 5.71
C VAL A 78 1.68 -6.27 7.00
N ARG A 79 0.84 -7.28 7.17
CA ARG A 79 0.09 -7.54 8.39
C ARG A 79 0.02 -9.02 8.66
N GLN A 80 -0.28 -9.36 9.91
CA GLN A 80 -0.63 -10.73 10.27
C GLN A 80 -2.08 -11.02 9.89
N LEU A 81 -2.33 -12.24 9.42
CA LEU A 81 -3.69 -12.75 9.32
C LEU A 81 -4.23 -13.06 10.71
N ASN A 82 -5.50 -12.72 10.94
CA ASN A 82 -6.17 -13.14 12.16
C ASN A 82 -6.69 -14.58 12.04
N ASN A 83 -7.13 -15.16 13.16
CA ASN A 83 -7.60 -16.55 13.22
C ASN A 83 -8.84 -16.82 12.35
N GLU A 84 -9.66 -15.82 12.05
CA GLU A 84 -10.83 -15.98 11.17
C GLU A 84 -10.40 -16.05 9.71
N GLU A 85 -9.49 -15.17 9.29
CA GLU A 85 -8.94 -15.15 7.94
C GLU A 85 -8.18 -16.44 7.63
N VAL A 86 -7.34 -16.91 8.57
CA VAL A 86 -6.62 -18.20 8.45
C VAL A 86 -7.59 -19.37 8.21
N ARG A 87 -8.74 -19.36 8.90
CA ARG A 87 -9.80 -20.37 8.75
C ARG A 87 -10.47 -20.29 7.38
N ALA A 88 -10.81 -19.08 6.94
CA ALA A 88 -11.52 -18.84 5.69
C ALA A 88 -10.72 -19.31 4.47
N ILE A 89 -9.38 -19.25 4.54
CA ILE A 89 -8.49 -19.63 3.44
C ILE A 89 -7.85 -21.01 3.61
N GLY A 90 -8.29 -21.80 4.59
CA GLY A 90 -7.92 -23.21 4.74
C GLY A 90 -6.46 -23.48 5.15
N LEU A 91 -5.79 -22.53 5.80
CA LEU A 91 -4.40 -22.72 6.26
C LEU A 91 -4.34 -23.52 7.57
N SER A 92 -3.22 -24.24 7.77
CA SER A 92 -2.97 -25.08 8.94
C SER A 92 -3.02 -24.27 10.25
N ARG A 93 -3.71 -24.82 11.26
CA ARG A 93 -3.87 -24.24 12.60
C ARG A 93 -2.84 -24.74 13.61
N GLU A 94 -1.59 -24.89 13.20
CA GLU A 94 -0.53 -25.17 14.18
C GLU A 94 -0.44 -24.02 15.19
N ALA A 95 -0.45 -24.35 16.49
CA ALA A 95 -0.31 -23.37 17.55
C ALA A 95 0.95 -22.51 17.32
N ASN A 96 0.82 -21.20 17.44
CA ASN A 96 1.89 -20.20 17.23
C ASN A 96 2.37 -20.02 15.77
N ARG A 97 1.63 -20.52 14.77
CA ARG A 97 1.97 -20.28 13.36
C ARG A 97 1.38 -18.96 12.87
N ILE A 98 2.26 -17.97 12.68
CA ILE A 98 1.89 -16.63 12.22
C ILE A 98 2.07 -16.54 10.70
N TYR A 99 0.98 -16.22 10.00
CA TYR A 99 0.98 -15.96 8.57
C TYR A 99 0.93 -14.45 8.31
N TYR A 100 1.83 -13.99 7.45
CA TYR A 100 1.91 -12.62 6.98
C TYR A 100 1.32 -12.52 5.57
N VAL A 101 0.66 -11.40 5.31
CA VAL A 101 0.15 -11.00 4.00
C VAL A 101 0.47 -9.52 3.75
N PRO A 102 0.47 -9.07 2.50
CA PRO A 102 0.44 -7.65 2.20
C PRO A 102 -0.76 -6.99 2.88
N SER A 103 -0.56 -5.79 3.43
CA SER A 103 -1.64 -5.06 4.11
C SER A 103 -2.69 -4.52 3.14
N ALA A 104 -2.36 -4.38 1.85
CA ALA A 104 -3.23 -3.89 0.79
C ALA A 104 -2.81 -4.45 -0.58
N ILE A 105 -3.63 -4.20 -1.60
CA ILE A 105 -3.32 -4.54 -3.00
C ILE A 105 -2.70 -3.32 -3.70
N VAL A 106 -3.06 -2.10 -3.28
CA VAL A 106 -2.52 -0.85 -3.81
C VAL A 106 -2.00 0.00 -2.66
N TYR A 107 -0.85 0.62 -2.88
CA TYR A 107 -0.15 1.48 -1.94
C TYR A 107 0.11 2.81 -2.60
N LEU A 108 -0.25 3.91 -1.93
CA LEU A 108 0.05 5.27 -2.37
C LEU A 108 0.97 5.94 -1.37
N GLY A 109 1.98 6.65 -1.85
CA GLY A 109 2.84 7.48 -1.02
C GLY A 109 2.17 8.79 -0.64
N PHE A 110 2.42 9.30 0.56
CA PHE A 110 2.10 10.68 0.91
C PHE A 110 3.27 11.39 1.59
N LYS A 111 3.31 12.70 1.45
CA LYS A 111 4.13 13.60 2.26
C LYS A 111 3.28 14.73 2.81
N LEU A 112 3.71 15.28 3.94
CA LEU A 112 3.12 16.49 4.50
C LEU A 112 3.95 17.68 4.06
N ASP A 113 3.28 18.69 3.51
CA ASP A 113 3.84 20.00 3.22
C ASP A 113 3.26 21.00 4.22
N VAL A 114 4.10 21.49 5.14
CA VAL A 114 3.70 22.38 6.22
C VAL A 114 4.18 23.78 5.88
N ASN A 115 3.23 24.69 5.65
CA ASN A 115 3.49 26.10 5.39
C ASN A 115 2.81 26.94 6.47
N GLY A 116 3.58 27.36 7.50
CA GLY A 116 3.20 28.30 8.56
C GLY A 116 1.89 27.96 9.30
N ASN A 117 0.76 28.31 8.68
CA ASN A 117 -0.59 28.11 9.22
C ASN A 117 -1.40 27.00 8.51
N SER A 118 -0.79 26.27 7.56
CA SER A 118 -1.49 25.23 6.80
C SER A 118 -0.65 23.97 6.65
N MET A 119 -1.30 22.82 6.73
CA MET A 119 -0.73 21.51 6.44
C MET A 119 -1.43 20.95 5.21
N ARG A 120 -0.66 20.59 4.19
CA ARG A 120 -1.14 19.96 2.96
C ARG A 120 -0.69 18.51 2.93
N ILE A 121 -1.62 17.60 2.70
CA ILE A 121 -1.31 16.20 2.40
C ILE A 121 -1.11 16.11 0.89
N LEU A 122 0.11 15.79 0.46
CA LEU A 122 0.45 15.58 -0.94
C LEU A 122 0.58 14.08 -1.19
N ILE A 123 -0.18 13.56 -2.15
CA ILE A 123 -0.10 12.18 -2.62
C ILE A 123 0.52 12.20 -4.02
N PRO A 124 1.85 12.11 -4.15
CA PRO A 124 2.48 12.23 -5.46
C PRO A 124 2.31 10.92 -6.26
N ALA A 125 1.95 11.05 -7.53
CA ALA A 125 1.69 9.91 -8.42
C ALA A 125 2.95 9.06 -8.73
N ASN A 126 4.14 9.58 -8.45
CA ASN A 126 5.41 8.87 -8.62
C ASN A 126 5.85 8.08 -7.38
N TYR A 127 5.02 7.99 -6.34
CA TYR A 127 5.19 7.04 -5.24
C TYR A 127 3.96 6.15 -5.14
N GLY A 128 4.04 4.97 -5.72
CA GLY A 128 2.96 3.99 -5.71
C GLY A 128 3.48 2.56 -5.80
N ALA A 129 2.72 1.62 -5.27
CA ALA A 129 3.00 0.20 -5.48
C ALA A 129 1.69 -0.56 -5.56
N PHE A 130 1.70 -1.71 -6.21
CA PHE A 130 0.55 -2.59 -6.25
C PHE A 130 0.96 -4.04 -6.48
N ILE A 131 0.01 -4.93 -6.20
CA ILE A 131 0.16 -6.36 -6.46
C ILE A 131 -0.64 -6.72 -7.71
N ASP A 132 0.07 -7.19 -8.73
CA ASP A 132 -0.56 -7.90 -9.84
C ASP A 132 -0.91 -9.31 -9.35
N MET A 133 -2.18 -9.49 -8.98
CA MET A 133 -2.70 -10.76 -8.48
C MET A 133 -2.67 -11.87 -9.54
N LYS A 134 -2.68 -11.53 -10.84
CA LYS A 134 -2.65 -12.51 -11.94
C LYS A 134 -1.22 -12.97 -12.22
N ALA A 135 -0.27 -12.04 -12.19
CA ALA A 135 1.15 -12.37 -12.39
C ALA A 135 1.87 -12.76 -11.09
N HIS A 136 1.21 -12.65 -9.92
CA HIS A 136 1.79 -12.80 -8.59
C HIS A 136 3.08 -12.00 -8.42
N ARG A 137 2.98 -10.70 -8.71
CA ARG A 137 4.12 -9.77 -8.68
C ARG A 137 3.80 -8.52 -7.87
N PHE A 138 4.79 -8.10 -7.10
CA PHE A 138 4.80 -6.79 -6.47
C PHE A 138 5.47 -5.79 -7.42
N ILE A 139 4.72 -4.77 -7.83
CA ILE A 139 5.15 -3.71 -8.75
C ILE A 139 5.22 -2.41 -7.96
N MET A 140 6.27 -1.64 -8.18
CA MET A 140 6.52 -0.40 -7.45
C MET A 140 7.02 0.69 -8.40
N LEU A 141 6.53 1.91 -8.18
CA LEU A 141 6.90 3.14 -8.85
C LEU A 141 7.48 4.09 -7.80
N THR A 142 8.75 4.43 -7.93
CA THR A 142 9.39 5.51 -7.18
C THR A 142 10.27 6.35 -8.11
N PRO A 143 10.68 7.57 -7.72
CA PRO A 143 11.55 8.39 -8.57
C PRO A 143 12.92 7.77 -8.85
N THR A 144 13.39 6.91 -7.95
CA THR A 144 14.74 6.31 -7.97
C THR A 144 14.73 4.87 -8.48
N SER A 145 13.57 4.22 -8.53
CA SER A 145 13.41 2.85 -8.99
C SER A 145 12.65 2.84 -10.32
N ASN A 146 13.38 2.58 -11.41
CA ASN A 146 12.80 2.16 -12.69
C ASN A 146 12.62 0.64 -12.76
N THR A 147 12.83 -0.10 -11.66
CA THR A 147 13.03 -1.57 -11.70
C THR A 147 11.76 -2.40 -11.90
N HIS A 148 10.61 -1.77 -12.18
CA HIS A 148 9.36 -2.48 -12.42
C HIS A 148 8.56 -1.88 -13.59
N GLU A 149 9.22 -1.71 -14.75
CA GLU A 149 8.56 -1.34 -16.00
C GLU A 149 7.45 -2.35 -16.33
N CYS A 150 6.21 -1.92 -16.12
CA CYS A 150 5.02 -2.71 -16.46
C CYS A 150 4.97 -2.93 -17.98
N ARG A 151 5.30 -1.89 -18.75
CA ARG A 151 5.29 -1.90 -20.22
C ARG A 151 6.01 -3.08 -20.88
N ASN A 152 7.20 -3.46 -20.41
CA ASN A 152 8.05 -4.44 -21.08
C ASN A 152 8.03 -5.83 -20.43
N VAL A 153 7.57 -5.93 -19.18
CA VAL A 153 7.80 -7.12 -18.34
C VAL A 153 6.49 -7.68 -17.75
N CYS A 154 5.37 -6.95 -17.86
CA CYS A 154 4.07 -7.39 -17.37
C CYS A 154 3.22 -7.97 -18.53
N PRO A 155 2.93 -9.29 -18.53
CA PRO A 155 2.03 -9.89 -19.52
C PRO A 155 0.61 -9.30 -19.48
N SER A 156 0.24 -8.68 -18.36
CA SER A 156 -1.06 -8.06 -18.11
C SER A 156 -1.15 -6.61 -18.62
N HIS A 157 -0.08 -6.04 -19.17
CA HIS A 157 0.04 -4.59 -19.39
C HIS A 157 -1.18 -4.00 -20.11
N ASP A 158 -1.47 -4.47 -21.34
CA ASP A 158 -2.50 -3.87 -22.18
C ASP A 158 -3.90 -4.07 -21.58
N ILE A 159 -4.17 -5.25 -21.04
CA ILE A 159 -5.43 -5.57 -20.36
C ILE A 159 -5.62 -4.67 -19.14
N CYS A 160 -4.55 -4.44 -18.37
CA CYS A 160 -4.56 -3.55 -17.21
C CYS A 160 -4.80 -2.11 -17.64
N LEU A 161 -4.10 -1.62 -18.66
CA LEU A 161 -4.26 -0.27 -19.18
C LEU A 161 -5.69 0.00 -19.67
N ASP A 162 -6.25 -0.92 -20.45
CA ASP A 162 -7.62 -0.84 -20.94
C ASP A 162 -8.63 -0.83 -19.79
N TRP A 163 -8.44 -1.72 -18.81
CA TRP A 163 -9.28 -1.76 -17.62
C TRP A 163 -9.19 -0.44 -16.83
N VAL A 164 -7.99 0.11 -16.63
CA VAL A 164 -7.78 1.39 -15.94
C VAL A 164 -8.47 2.53 -16.69
N LYS A 165 -8.28 2.65 -18.01
CA LYS A 165 -8.90 3.72 -18.83
C LYS A 165 -10.42 3.62 -18.82
N LYS A 166 -10.98 2.40 -18.91
CA LYS A 166 -12.43 2.16 -18.81
C LYS A 166 -12.98 2.53 -17.42
N THR A 167 -12.26 2.15 -16.37
CA THR A 167 -12.63 2.45 -14.98
C THR A 167 -12.56 3.95 -14.69
N GLY A 168 -11.54 4.65 -15.20
CA GLY A 168 -11.43 6.10 -15.13
C GLY A 168 -12.64 6.80 -15.73
N LYS A 169 -13.05 6.41 -16.94
CA LYS A 169 -14.28 6.93 -17.58
C LYS A 169 -15.53 6.71 -16.72
N GLN A 170 -15.68 5.52 -16.15
CA GLN A 170 -16.82 5.18 -15.28
C GLN A 170 -16.93 6.07 -14.04
N TYR A 171 -15.80 6.46 -13.45
CA TYR A 171 -15.76 7.29 -12.24
C TYR A 171 -15.51 8.79 -12.50
N HIS A 172 -15.52 9.20 -13.77
CA HIS A 172 -15.22 10.56 -14.21
C HIS A 172 -13.83 11.05 -13.76
N VAL A 173 -12.83 10.19 -13.91
CA VAL A 173 -11.43 10.44 -13.61
C VAL A 173 -10.64 10.40 -14.92
N ASN A 174 -9.84 11.43 -15.20
CA ASN A 174 -9.04 11.47 -16.42
C ASN A 174 -7.71 10.75 -16.19
N VAL A 175 -7.42 9.71 -16.98
CA VAL A 175 -6.17 8.95 -16.90
C VAL A 175 -5.46 9.05 -18.24
N ASP A 176 -4.45 9.92 -18.29
CA ASP A 176 -3.68 10.27 -19.50
C ASP A 176 -2.26 9.67 -19.44
N GLU A 177 -2.20 8.39 -19.09
CA GLU A 177 -0.94 7.64 -19.00
C GLU A 177 -1.00 6.45 -19.97
N ASP A 178 0.11 6.17 -20.63
CA ASP A 178 0.24 5.04 -21.57
C ASP A 178 0.94 3.81 -20.96
N ASP A 179 1.57 3.97 -19.79
CA ASP A 179 2.07 2.85 -19.00
C ASP A 179 1.00 2.41 -18.00
N ALA A 180 0.68 1.11 -17.99
CA ALA A 180 -0.39 0.57 -17.16
C ALA A 180 -0.17 0.78 -15.66
N ALA A 181 1.08 0.72 -15.17
CA ALA A 181 1.36 0.94 -13.76
C ALA A 181 1.14 2.41 -13.37
N ARG A 182 1.64 3.36 -14.17
CA ARG A 182 1.39 4.80 -13.95
C ARG A 182 -0.08 5.14 -14.05
N ALA A 183 -0.77 4.60 -15.04
CA ALA A 183 -2.21 4.77 -15.23
C ALA A 183 -2.99 4.29 -13.99
N LEU A 184 -2.65 3.10 -13.47
CA LEU A 184 -3.28 2.53 -12.28
C LEU A 184 -3.07 3.41 -11.06
N ILE A 185 -1.84 3.82 -10.78
CA ILE A 185 -1.52 4.68 -9.64
C ILE A 185 -2.19 6.05 -9.77
N SER A 186 -2.23 6.63 -10.98
CA SER A 186 -2.94 7.88 -11.26
C SER A 186 -4.45 7.76 -11.00
N LEU A 187 -5.07 6.69 -11.48
CA LEU A 187 -6.49 6.40 -11.24
C LEU A 187 -6.79 6.32 -9.74
N TYR A 188 -6.06 5.48 -9.00
CA TYR A 188 -6.28 5.33 -7.56
C TYR A 188 -5.98 6.61 -6.77
N THR A 189 -4.96 7.37 -7.16
CA THR A 189 -4.65 8.66 -6.54
C THR A 189 -5.81 9.64 -6.69
N GLN A 190 -6.35 9.79 -7.90
CA GLN A 190 -7.46 10.70 -8.15
C GLN A 190 -8.75 10.26 -7.45
N LEU A 191 -9.04 8.96 -7.41
CA LEU A 191 -10.18 8.42 -6.66
C LEU A 191 -10.06 8.71 -5.16
N ILE A 192 -8.90 8.44 -4.57
CA ILE A 192 -8.63 8.70 -3.16
C ILE A 192 -8.73 10.21 -2.83
N LEU A 193 -8.21 11.09 -3.69
CA LEU A 193 -8.34 12.53 -3.50
C LEU A 193 -9.79 13.01 -3.61
N LYS A 194 -10.59 12.42 -4.52
CA LYS A 194 -12.03 12.68 -4.64
C LYS A 194 -12.75 12.26 -3.36
N GLU A 195 -12.42 11.09 -2.81
CA GLU A 195 -12.94 10.61 -1.53
C GLU A 195 -12.57 11.52 -0.36
N PHE A 196 -11.29 11.89 -0.23
CA PHE A 196 -10.85 12.82 0.81
C PHE A 196 -11.61 14.14 0.74
N ARG A 197 -11.83 14.68 -0.46
CA ARG A 197 -12.60 15.91 -0.66
C ARG A 197 -14.06 15.75 -0.21
N MET A 198 -14.71 14.67 -0.60
CA MET A 198 -16.10 14.39 -0.20
C MET A 198 -16.24 14.26 1.32
N TYR A 199 -15.32 13.55 1.97
CA TYR A 199 -15.33 13.38 3.42
C TYR A 199 -15.00 14.66 4.19
N MET A 200 -14.04 15.47 3.74
CA MET A 200 -13.75 16.75 4.40
C MET A 200 -14.91 17.76 4.30
N ILE A 201 -15.74 17.67 3.25
CA ILE A 201 -16.92 18.53 3.10
C ILE A 201 -18.06 18.06 4.02
N SER A 202 -18.17 16.75 4.27
CA SER A 202 -19.32 16.14 4.95
C SER A 202 -19.09 15.80 6.42
N ASN A 203 -17.85 15.65 6.87
CA ASN A 203 -17.51 15.13 8.19
C ASN A 203 -16.16 15.66 8.72
N MET A 204 -15.95 15.50 10.04
CA MET A 204 -14.64 15.67 10.66
C MET A 204 -13.79 14.42 10.39
N MET A 205 -12.62 14.61 9.78
CA MET A 205 -11.69 13.50 9.49
C MET A 205 -10.76 13.29 10.67
N MET A 206 -10.86 12.13 11.34
CA MET A 206 -9.83 11.73 12.31
C MET A 206 -8.68 11.03 11.58
N LEU A 207 -7.48 11.60 11.67
CA LEU A 207 -6.26 11.00 11.16
C LEU A 207 -5.52 10.30 12.30
N ASP A 208 -5.91 9.06 12.62
CA ASP A 208 -5.20 8.26 13.61
C ASP A 208 -3.91 7.68 13.02
N SER A 209 -2.78 8.30 13.38
CA SER A 209 -1.45 7.75 13.11
C SER A 209 -0.49 8.19 14.21
N PRO A 210 0.12 7.25 14.96
CA PRO A 210 1.12 7.59 15.98
C PRO A 210 2.25 8.46 15.43
N ARG A 211 2.61 8.26 14.16
CA ARG A 211 3.57 9.10 13.43
C ARG A 211 3.02 10.50 13.14
N LEU A 212 1.77 10.63 12.69
CA LEU A 212 1.16 11.96 12.48
C LEU A 212 1.02 12.71 13.79
N ASN A 213 0.62 12.04 14.87
CA ASN A 213 0.61 12.63 16.21
C ASN A 213 2.01 13.07 16.64
N SER A 214 3.06 12.28 16.44
CA SER A 214 4.43 12.70 16.78
C SER A 214 4.90 13.91 15.97
N ILE A 215 4.56 13.97 14.67
CA ILE A 215 4.91 15.11 13.79
C ILE A 215 4.10 16.35 14.20
N PHE A 216 2.82 16.17 14.51
CA PHE A 216 1.92 17.23 14.94
C PHE A 216 2.33 17.78 16.32
N LEU A 217 2.57 16.92 17.31
CA LEU A 217 3.03 17.32 18.65
C LEU A 217 4.37 18.06 18.60
N LYS A 218 5.32 17.57 17.79
CA LYS A 218 6.60 18.23 17.56
C LYS A 218 6.44 19.63 16.96
N HIS A 219 5.45 19.84 16.11
CA HIS A 219 5.21 21.13 15.45
C HIS A 219 4.26 22.07 16.20
N ALA A 220 3.34 21.54 16.99
CA ALA A 220 2.44 22.33 17.83
C ALA A 220 3.13 22.89 19.09
N GLY A 221 4.42 22.60 19.31
CA GLY A 221 5.14 22.97 20.53
C GLY A 221 4.60 22.27 21.78
N LEU A 222 3.79 21.22 21.59
CA LEU A 222 3.18 20.44 22.66
C LEU A 222 4.11 19.27 23.00
N THR A 223 5.29 19.58 23.52
CA THR A 223 6.12 18.61 24.23
C THR A 223 5.77 18.67 25.72
N PHE A 224 5.48 17.52 26.32
CA PHE A 224 5.63 17.34 27.77
C PHE A 224 7.11 17.26 28.13
#